data_AF-A0A2A2AIY1-F1
#
_entry.id   AF-A0A2A2AIY1-F1
#
_cell.length_a   1.000
_cell.length_b   1.000
_cell.length_c   1.000
_cell.angle_alpha   90.00
_cell.angle_beta   90.00
_cell.angle_gamma   90.00
#
_symmetry.space_group_name_H-M   'P 1'
#
loop_
_entity.id
_entity.type
_entity.pdbx_description
1 polymer ?
#
loop_
_entity_poly.entity_id
_entity_poly.type
_entity_poly.pdbx_seq_one_letter_code
_entity_poly.pdbx_strand_id
1 'polypeptide(L)'
;MKLISHSFQDGQAIPGEFAFGVPDASAHVALSANRNPHLAWSEAPAGTQSFVLICHDPDVPSRGDDVNQEGRTVPADLPRVDFFHWLLLDIPATTGEIAAGAQSNGVTPRGKSGPEAPGGMRHGINDYTGWFAGDAQMQGDYYGYDGPCPPWNDALRHRYVFTIYALAQPQLQVDGPLTGANVRAALQRAQVLGQANITGLYTLNPAVSLA
;
A
#
# COMPACT_ATOMS: atom_id res chain seq x y z
N MET A 1 -20.57 -6.87 0.35
CA MET A 1 -19.33 -6.52 1.07
C MET A 1 -19.06 -5.05 0.90
N LYS A 2 -18.65 -4.39 1.98
CA LYS A 2 -18.32 -2.96 2.03
C LYS A 2 -16.98 -2.80 2.76
N LEU A 3 -16.17 -1.84 2.32
CA LEU A 3 -14.92 -1.44 2.98
C LEU A 3 -15.05 0.04 3.34
N ILE A 4 -14.65 0.40 4.57
CA ILE A 4 -14.62 1.76 5.07
C ILE A 4 -13.32 2.03 5.83
N SER A 5 -13.04 3.30 6.08
CA SER A 5 -11.96 3.73 6.96
C SER A 5 -12.42 4.90 7.83
N HIS A 6 -11.93 4.93 9.08
CA HIS A 6 -12.02 6.11 9.95
C HIS A 6 -10.80 7.03 9.79
N SER A 7 -9.77 6.60 9.04
CA SER A 7 -8.57 7.39 8.76
C SER A 7 -8.78 8.36 7.60
N PHE A 8 -9.53 7.97 6.57
CA PHE A 8 -9.90 8.81 5.42
C PHE A 8 -11.16 8.24 4.75
N GLN A 9 -11.84 9.05 3.93
CA GLN A 9 -13.00 8.59 3.13
C GLN A 9 -12.56 8.26 1.70
N ASP A 10 -13.35 7.43 1.01
CA ASP A 10 -13.08 7.10 -0.39
C ASP A 10 -12.97 8.35 -1.27
N GLY A 11 -11.92 8.40 -2.09
CA GLY A 11 -11.55 9.52 -2.93
C GLY A 11 -10.97 10.74 -2.21
N GLN A 12 -10.74 10.68 -0.88
CA GLN A 12 -10.19 11.79 -0.11
C GLN A 12 -8.69 11.63 0.17
N ALA A 13 -8.07 12.73 0.61
CA ALA A 13 -6.67 12.77 0.99
C ALA A 13 -6.34 11.78 2.12
N ILE A 14 -5.22 11.06 1.99
CA ILE A 14 -4.66 10.26 3.08
C ILE A 14 -3.92 11.20 4.04
N PRO A 15 -4.24 11.22 5.35
CA PRO A 15 -3.47 12.00 6.32
C PRO A 15 -2.00 11.59 6.35
N GLY A 16 -1.10 12.57 6.53
CA GLY A 16 0.34 12.36 6.49
C GLY A 16 0.86 11.33 7.49
N GLU A 17 0.19 11.10 8.62
CA GLU A 17 0.58 10.06 9.59
C GLU A 17 0.51 8.63 9.02
N PHE A 18 -0.28 8.42 7.97
CA PHE A 18 -0.36 7.15 7.26
C PHE A 18 0.57 7.10 6.04
N ALA A 19 1.26 8.19 5.70
CA ALA A 19 2.24 8.21 4.63
C ALA A 19 3.62 7.73 5.09
N PHE A 20 4.44 7.26 4.14
CA PHE A 20 5.86 7.01 4.39
C PHE A 20 6.62 8.33 4.43
N GLY A 21 6.29 9.25 3.52
CA GLY A 21 6.86 10.60 3.45
C GLY A 21 5.80 11.70 3.59
N VAL A 22 6.17 12.81 4.22
CA VAL A 22 5.40 14.06 4.31
C VAL A 22 6.20 15.22 3.71
N PRO A 23 5.54 16.31 3.26
CA PRO A 23 6.25 17.47 2.74
C PRO A 23 7.20 18.05 3.78
N ASP A 24 8.41 18.39 3.34
CA ASP A 24 9.41 19.12 4.12
C ASP A 24 9.88 20.35 3.35
N ALA A 25 9.94 21.50 4.00
CA ALA A 25 10.29 22.76 3.34
C ALA A 25 11.76 22.83 2.87
N SER A 26 12.64 22.01 3.44
CA SER A 26 14.09 22.04 3.18
C SER A 26 14.57 20.89 2.31
N ALA A 27 14.04 19.69 2.53
CA ALA A 27 14.43 18.46 1.86
C ALA A 27 13.38 17.95 0.87
N HIS A 28 12.28 18.69 0.66
CA HIS A 28 11.04 18.31 -0.02
C HIS A 28 10.26 17.19 0.66
N VAL A 29 10.94 16.21 1.25
CA VAL A 29 10.34 15.04 1.90
C VAL A 29 11.00 14.77 3.25
N ALA A 30 10.20 14.56 4.28
CA ALA A 30 10.61 13.98 5.55
C ALA A 30 9.88 12.66 5.81
N LEU A 31 10.52 11.73 6.53
CA LEU A 31 9.86 10.49 6.95
C LEU A 31 8.72 10.81 7.92
N SER A 32 7.63 10.06 7.81
CA SER A 32 6.44 10.21 8.67
C SER A 32 6.26 9.01 9.61
N ALA A 33 5.16 9.02 10.37
CA ALA A 33 4.78 7.95 11.26
C ALA A 33 4.48 6.62 10.54
N ASN A 34 4.19 6.65 9.23
CA ASN A 34 4.04 5.47 8.38
C ASN A 34 3.13 4.39 8.99
N ARG A 35 2.04 4.85 9.60
CA ARG A 35 1.03 3.98 10.21
C ARG A 35 0.17 3.39 9.10
N ASN A 36 -0.21 2.11 9.20
CA ASN A 36 -1.31 1.66 8.33
C ASN A 36 -2.60 2.44 8.69
N PRO A 37 -3.43 2.83 7.71
CA PRO A 37 -4.73 3.41 8.02
C PRO A 37 -5.65 2.37 8.67
N HIS A 38 -6.67 2.86 9.38
CA HIS A 38 -7.78 2.03 9.82
C HIS A 38 -8.52 1.48 8.60
N LEU A 39 -8.91 0.21 8.63
CA LEU A 39 -9.76 -0.39 7.61
C LEU A 39 -10.78 -1.29 8.31
N ALA A 40 -12.06 -1.18 7.96
CA ALA A 40 -13.10 -2.07 8.46
C ALA A 40 -14.01 -2.51 7.32
N TRP A 41 -14.45 -3.76 7.36
CA TRP A 41 -15.33 -4.32 6.33
C TRP A 41 -16.49 -5.07 6.94
N SER A 42 -17.58 -5.12 6.18
CA SER A 42 -18.82 -5.78 6.57
C SER A 42 -19.48 -6.44 5.38
N GLU A 43 -20.52 -7.23 5.63
CA GLU A 43 -21.29 -7.93 4.60
C GLU A 43 -20.40 -8.86 3.74
N ALA A 44 -19.48 -9.57 4.39
CA ALA A 44 -18.68 -10.60 3.75
C ALA A 44 -19.61 -11.71 3.20
N PRO A 45 -19.39 -12.21 1.97
CA PRO A 45 -20.21 -13.27 1.40
C PRO A 45 -20.21 -14.55 2.26
N ALA A 46 -21.33 -15.27 2.26
CA ALA A 46 -21.41 -16.57 2.91
C ALA A 46 -20.33 -17.53 2.37
N GLY A 47 -19.70 -18.31 3.24
CA GLY A 47 -18.61 -19.22 2.89
C GLY A 47 -17.22 -18.58 2.92
N THR A 48 -17.09 -17.30 3.30
CA THR A 48 -15.78 -16.66 3.51
C THR A 48 -15.01 -17.36 4.64
N GLN A 49 -13.78 -17.79 4.33
CA GLN A 49 -12.88 -18.47 5.28
C GLN A 49 -11.64 -17.65 5.62
N SER A 50 -11.23 -16.72 4.75
CA SER A 50 -10.17 -15.74 5.03
C SER A 50 -10.35 -14.49 4.17
N PHE A 51 -9.57 -13.45 4.49
CA PHE A 51 -9.41 -12.28 3.63
C PHE A 51 -7.96 -12.06 3.23
N VAL A 52 -7.78 -11.34 2.11
CA VAL A 52 -6.52 -10.77 1.66
C VAL A 52 -6.72 -9.29 1.44
N LEU A 53 -5.79 -8.47 1.91
CA LEU A 53 -5.75 -7.02 1.71
C LEU A 53 -4.56 -6.64 0.82
N ILE A 54 -4.82 -5.83 -0.20
CA ILE A 54 -3.78 -5.23 -1.05
C ILE A 54 -3.95 -3.71 -1.04
N CYS A 55 -2.87 -2.97 -0.80
CA CYS A 55 -2.75 -1.56 -1.18
C CYS A 55 -1.82 -1.44 -2.39
N HIS A 56 -2.31 -0.85 -3.47
CA HIS A 56 -1.50 -0.57 -4.66
C HIS A 56 -1.68 0.86 -5.16
N ASP A 57 -0.61 1.41 -5.71
CA ASP A 57 -0.53 2.68 -6.40
C ASP A 57 -0.34 2.42 -7.91
N PRO A 58 -1.33 2.70 -8.76
CA PRO A 58 -1.23 2.52 -10.20
C PRO A 58 -0.62 3.73 -10.93
N ASP A 59 -0.21 4.77 -10.19
CA ASP A 59 0.19 6.08 -10.74
C ASP A 59 1.71 6.32 -10.67
N VAL A 60 2.51 5.30 -10.34
CA VAL A 60 3.97 5.44 -10.23
C VAL A 60 4.61 5.66 -11.62
N PRO A 61 5.49 6.65 -11.78
CA PRO A 61 6.23 6.89 -13.03
C PRO A 61 6.94 5.63 -13.55
N SER A 62 6.72 5.26 -14.81
CA SER A 62 7.35 4.06 -15.39
C SER A 62 8.87 4.18 -15.58
N ARG A 63 9.43 5.39 -15.42
CA ARG A 63 10.87 5.68 -15.49
C ARG A 63 11.23 6.83 -14.55
N GLY A 64 12.46 6.82 -14.06
CA GLY A 64 12.94 7.76 -13.03
C GLY A 64 13.65 9.02 -13.54
N ASP A 65 13.71 9.25 -14.86
CA ASP A 65 14.58 10.27 -15.48
C ASP A 65 14.44 11.69 -14.90
N ASP A 66 13.23 12.05 -14.45
CA ASP A 66 12.89 13.36 -13.88
C ASP A 66 12.44 13.30 -12.42
N VAL A 67 12.36 12.11 -11.82
CA VAL A 67 11.83 11.91 -10.47
C VAL A 67 12.72 12.62 -9.45
N ASN A 68 12.10 13.42 -8.56
CA ASN A 68 12.75 14.08 -7.44
C ASN A 68 13.95 14.97 -7.82
N GLN A 69 13.81 15.75 -8.90
CA GLN A 69 14.85 16.64 -9.40
C GLN A 69 14.41 18.10 -9.45
N GLU A 70 15.30 18.98 -8.99
CA GLU A 70 15.10 20.42 -9.02
C GLU A 70 14.92 20.96 -10.44
N GLY A 71 13.96 21.87 -10.60
CA GLY A 71 13.64 22.49 -11.88
C GLY A 71 13.03 21.52 -12.92
N ARG A 72 12.70 20.28 -12.52
CA ARG A 72 12.02 19.31 -13.38
C ARG A 72 10.63 18.97 -12.85
N THR A 73 9.80 18.46 -13.73
CA THR A 73 8.46 17.97 -13.42
C THR A 73 8.29 16.61 -14.05
N VAL A 74 7.83 15.61 -13.29
CA VAL A 74 7.42 14.35 -13.90
C VAL A 74 6.10 14.59 -14.64
N PRO A 75 6.06 14.40 -15.96
CA PRO A 75 4.92 14.86 -16.74
C PRO A 75 3.70 13.96 -16.56
N ALA A 76 2.52 14.56 -16.64
CA ALA A 76 1.25 13.88 -16.42
C ALA A 76 0.97 12.75 -17.45
N ASP A 77 1.53 12.87 -18.66
CA ASP A 77 1.39 11.89 -19.74
C ASP A 77 2.47 10.79 -19.73
N LEU A 78 3.42 10.83 -18.78
CA LEU A 78 4.35 9.73 -18.59
C LEU A 78 3.59 8.44 -18.26
N PRO A 79 3.87 7.31 -18.94
CA PRO A 79 3.26 6.04 -18.61
C PRO A 79 3.46 5.69 -17.12
N ARG A 80 2.43 5.10 -16.52
CA ARG A 80 2.41 4.72 -15.11
C ARG A 80 2.48 3.21 -14.94
N VAL A 81 2.99 2.74 -13.80
CA VAL A 81 3.13 1.33 -13.42
C VAL A 81 2.58 1.11 -12.01
N ASP A 82 2.24 -0.13 -11.71
CA ASP A 82 1.82 -0.54 -10.37
C ASP A 82 3.00 -0.49 -9.38
N PHE A 83 2.70 -0.07 -8.16
CA PHE A 83 3.56 -0.19 -6.99
C PHE A 83 2.75 -0.70 -5.80
N PHE A 84 3.17 -1.80 -5.21
CA PHE A 84 2.49 -2.41 -4.07
C PHE A 84 3.02 -1.84 -2.76
N HIS A 85 2.11 -1.25 -1.98
CA HIS A 85 2.39 -0.61 -0.69
C HIS A 85 2.07 -1.49 0.51
N TRP A 86 1.15 -2.46 0.35
CA TRP A 86 0.79 -3.37 1.43
C TRP A 86 0.19 -4.66 0.89
N LEU A 87 0.65 -5.77 1.43
CA LEU A 87 0.11 -7.10 1.18
C LEU A 87 -0.08 -7.77 2.55
N LEU A 88 -1.32 -8.05 2.92
CA LEU A 88 -1.67 -8.78 4.15
C LEU A 88 -2.59 -9.94 3.78
N LEU A 89 -2.12 -11.15 4.05
CA LEU A 89 -2.74 -12.40 3.65
C LEU A 89 -3.23 -13.18 4.87
N ASP A 90 -4.16 -14.11 4.61
CA ASP A 90 -4.70 -15.06 5.57
C ASP A 90 -5.34 -14.39 6.80
N ILE A 91 -5.97 -13.24 6.57
CA ILE A 91 -6.74 -12.54 7.59
C ILE A 91 -7.92 -13.44 7.99
N PRO A 92 -8.08 -13.82 9.28
CA PRO A 92 -9.15 -14.72 9.69
C PRO A 92 -10.55 -14.21 9.32
N ALA A 93 -11.46 -15.08 8.91
CA ALA A 93 -12.85 -14.71 8.57
C ALA A 93 -13.61 -13.99 9.70
N THR A 94 -13.19 -14.16 10.95
CA THR A 94 -13.75 -13.49 12.12
C THR A 94 -13.25 -12.05 12.29
N THR A 95 -12.24 -11.64 11.52
CA THR A 95 -11.70 -10.28 11.54
C THR A 95 -12.58 -9.37 10.69
N GLY A 96 -13.10 -8.29 11.28
CA GLY A 96 -13.88 -7.27 10.59
C GLY A 96 -13.19 -5.91 10.49
N GLU A 97 -12.03 -5.75 11.14
CA GLU A 97 -11.27 -4.49 11.14
C GLU A 97 -9.77 -4.70 11.35
N ILE A 98 -9.00 -3.71 10.90
CA ILE A 98 -7.59 -3.51 11.21
C ILE A 98 -7.47 -2.09 11.75
N ALA A 99 -7.05 -1.98 13.01
CA ALA A 99 -6.85 -0.68 13.64
C ALA A 99 -5.68 0.09 13.01
N ALA A 100 -5.78 1.42 13.04
CA ALA A 100 -4.73 2.30 12.58
C ALA A 100 -3.43 2.05 13.37
N GLY A 101 -2.34 1.79 12.65
CA GLY A 101 -1.03 1.52 13.26
C GLY A 101 -0.81 0.09 13.76
N ALA A 102 -1.78 -0.83 13.64
CA ALA A 102 -1.68 -2.18 14.18
C ALA A 102 -0.74 -3.11 13.40
N GLN A 103 -0.46 -2.80 12.13
CA GLN A 103 0.36 -3.62 11.22
C GLN A 103 1.61 -2.87 10.72
N SER A 104 1.65 -1.56 10.88
CA SER A 104 2.85 -0.73 10.73
C SER A 104 2.72 0.50 11.62
N ASN A 105 3.78 0.88 12.33
CA ASN A 105 3.80 2.05 13.21
C ASN A 105 5.13 2.82 13.13
N GLY A 106 5.70 2.89 11.93
CA GLY A 106 6.96 3.58 11.69
C GLY A 106 7.62 3.18 10.38
N VAL A 107 8.58 4.01 9.95
CA VAL A 107 9.54 3.62 8.91
C VAL A 107 10.66 2.80 9.57
N THR A 108 10.95 1.63 9.01
CA THR A 108 12.05 0.77 9.47
C THR A 108 13.12 0.76 8.38
N PRO A 109 14.32 1.33 8.64
CA PRO A 109 15.44 1.20 7.71
C PRO A 109 15.71 -0.27 7.42
N ARG A 110 15.97 -0.60 6.15
CA ARG A 110 16.19 -1.99 5.68
C ARG A 110 14.95 -2.89 5.74
N GLY A 111 13.78 -2.28 5.89
CA GLY A 111 12.49 -2.95 5.84
C GLY A 111 12.06 -3.62 7.14
N LYS A 112 10.81 -4.08 7.16
CA LYS A 112 10.19 -4.80 8.30
C LYS A 112 10.32 -6.29 8.06
N SER A 113 10.45 -7.08 9.13
CA SER A 113 10.50 -8.54 9.04
C SER A 113 9.17 -9.15 8.58
N GLY A 114 9.26 -10.31 7.93
CA GLY A 114 8.13 -11.17 7.60
C GLY A 114 8.63 -12.57 7.22
N PRO A 115 7.75 -13.46 6.72
CA PRO A 115 6.35 -13.18 6.37
C PRO A 115 5.40 -13.18 7.57
N GLU A 116 5.80 -13.62 8.76
CA GLU A 116 4.91 -13.65 9.92
C GLU A 116 4.41 -12.25 10.28
N ALA A 117 3.09 -12.09 10.39
CA ALA A 117 2.43 -10.86 10.79
C ALA A 117 1.58 -11.05 12.06
N PRO A 118 1.34 -9.98 12.84
CA PRO A 118 0.48 -10.02 14.02
C PRO A 118 -0.88 -10.68 13.73
N GLY A 119 -1.34 -11.54 14.65
CA GLY A 119 -2.61 -12.25 14.53
C GLY A 119 -2.56 -13.54 13.72
N GLY A 120 -1.37 -14.11 13.48
CA GLY A 120 -1.20 -15.36 12.72
C GLY A 120 -1.37 -15.17 11.20
N MET A 121 -1.29 -13.93 10.73
CA MET A 121 -1.42 -13.53 9.34
C MET A 121 -0.05 -13.60 8.63
N ARG A 122 -0.03 -13.37 7.32
CA ARG A 122 1.22 -13.20 6.57
C ARG A 122 1.32 -11.84 5.90
N HIS A 123 2.44 -11.14 6.09
CA HIS A 123 2.82 -10.01 5.26
C HIS A 123 3.50 -10.48 3.98
N GLY A 124 3.14 -9.85 2.86
CA GLY A 124 3.89 -9.94 1.62
C GLY A 124 5.00 -8.89 1.54
N ILE A 125 5.86 -9.03 0.53
CA ILE A 125 6.95 -8.12 0.21
C ILE A 125 6.41 -6.99 -0.66
N ASN A 126 6.52 -5.76 -0.19
CA ASN A 126 6.09 -4.55 -0.89
C ASN A 126 7.24 -4.00 -1.77
N ASP A 127 6.91 -3.09 -2.68
CA ASP A 127 7.84 -2.65 -3.73
C ASP A 127 8.91 -1.64 -3.25
N TYR A 128 8.85 -1.19 -1.98
CA TYR A 128 9.97 -0.45 -1.39
C TYR A 128 11.25 -1.30 -1.35
N THR A 129 11.12 -2.63 -1.35
CA THR A 129 12.23 -3.59 -1.51
C THR A 129 13.01 -3.35 -2.81
N GLY A 130 12.29 -3.18 -3.92
CA GLY A 130 12.91 -2.87 -5.21
C GLY A 130 13.40 -1.42 -5.28
N TRP A 131 12.62 -0.49 -4.74
CA TRP A 131 12.95 0.94 -4.72
C TRP A 131 14.26 1.25 -3.98
N PHE A 132 14.46 0.67 -2.81
CA PHE A 132 15.65 0.90 -1.97
C PHE A 132 16.81 -0.06 -2.25
N ALA A 133 16.73 -0.93 -3.26
CA ALA A 133 17.76 -1.94 -3.53
C ALA A 133 19.17 -1.34 -3.74
N GLY A 134 19.26 -0.10 -4.22
CA GLY A 134 20.52 0.62 -4.43
C GLY A 134 20.94 1.55 -3.28
N ASP A 135 20.15 1.65 -2.20
CA ASP A 135 20.42 2.57 -1.09
C ASP A 135 21.10 1.84 0.07
N ALA A 136 22.34 2.19 0.39
CA ALA A 136 23.13 1.51 1.42
C ALA A 136 22.50 1.49 2.84
N GLN A 137 21.66 2.49 3.14
CA GLN A 137 21.02 2.65 4.45
C GLN A 137 19.64 1.97 4.48
N MET A 138 18.95 1.95 3.34
CA MET A 138 17.57 1.49 3.22
C MET A 138 17.40 0.12 2.56
N GLN A 139 18.38 -0.39 1.83
CA GLN A 139 18.30 -1.72 1.19
C GLN A 139 17.90 -2.83 2.17
N GLY A 140 16.95 -3.66 1.75
CA GLY A 140 16.43 -4.80 2.52
C GLY A 140 15.05 -5.21 2.02
N ASP A 141 14.48 -6.23 2.65
CA ASP A 141 13.14 -6.72 2.33
C ASP A 141 12.10 -5.95 3.16
N TYR A 142 11.15 -5.31 2.47
CA TYR A 142 10.08 -4.53 3.08
C TYR A 142 8.80 -5.36 3.13
N TYR A 143 8.52 -5.97 4.28
CA TYR A 143 7.26 -6.67 4.51
C TYR A 143 6.17 -5.74 5.05
N GLY A 144 4.92 -5.97 4.63
CA GLY A 144 3.76 -5.28 5.17
C GLY A 144 3.55 -3.89 4.59
N TYR A 145 3.02 -2.97 5.41
CA TYR A 145 2.63 -1.63 4.98
C TYR A 145 3.82 -0.66 4.97
N ASP A 146 4.06 -0.01 3.84
CA ASP A 146 4.79 1.24 3.75
C ASP A 146 4.00 2.21 2.87
N GLY A 147 3.63 3.36 3.43
CA GLY A 147 2.61 4.24 2.88
C GLY A 147 3.04 5.10 1.70
N PRO A 148 2.19 6.05 1.29
CA PRO A 148 2.47 7.03 0.24
C PRO A 148 3.82 7.75 0.38
N CYS A 149 4.55 7.87 -0.73
CA CYS A 149 5.72 8.75 -0.88
C CYS A 149 5.95 9.06 -2.37
N PRO A 150 4.94 9.62 -3.08
CA PRO A 150 5.05 9.91 -4.51
C PRO A 150 6.13 10.97 -4.76
N PRO A 151 6.71 11.06 -5.97
CA PRO A 151 7.71 12.08 -6.26
C PRO A 151 7.22 13.49 -5.92
N TRP A 152 8.07 14.29 -5.26
CA TRP A 152 7.69 15.66 -4.84
C TRP A 152 7.51 16.62 -6.01
N ASN A 153 7.94 16.22 -7.21
CA ASN A 153 7.76 16.95 -8.46
C ASN A 153 6.84 16.25 -9.46
N ASP A 154 6.01 15.30 -9.04
CA ASP A 154 5.02 14.70 -9.95
C ASP A 154 3.87 15.65 -10.24
N ALA A 155 3.51 15.79 -11.51
CA ALA A 155 2.35 16.60 -11.93
C ALA A 155 1.02 15.94 -11.53
N LEU A 156 1.02 14.66 -11.18
CA LEU A 156 -0.16 13.93 -10.74
C LEU A 156 -0.22 13.81 -9.21
N ARG A 157 -1.46 13.73 -8.72
CA ARG A 157 -1.73 13.10 -7.42
C ARG A 157 -1.87 11.61 -7.64
N HIS A 158 -1.32 10.82 -6.74
CA HIS A 158 -1.35 9.37 -6.79
C HIS A 158 -2.59 8.84 -6.07
N ARG A 159 -3.09 7.70 -6.55
CA ARG A 159 -4.18 6.93 -5.94
C ARG A 159 -3.59 5.74 -5.21
N TYR A 160 -4.03 5.50 -3.98
CA TYR A 160 -3.68 4.33 -3.20
C TYR A 160 -4.94 3.52 -2.98
N VAL A 161 -5.07 2.44 -3.73
CA VAL A 161 -6.28 1.62 -3.78
C VAL A 161 -6.12 0.45 -2.81
N PHE A 162 -6.88 0.50 -1.72
CA PHE A 162 -6.97 -0.55 -0.72
C PHE A 162 -8.11 -1.49 -1.09
N THR A 163 -7.81 -2.74 -1.43
CA THR A 163 -8.81 -3.75 -1.80
C THR A 163 -8.77 -4.92 -0.81
N ILE A 164 -9.93 -5.23 -0.22
CA ILE A 164 -10.14 -6.43 0.58
C ILE A 164 -10.83 -7.51 -0.28
N TYR A 165 -10.28 -8.72 -0.28
CA TYR A 165 -10.78 -9.88 -1.02
C TYR A 165 -11.27 -10.92 -0.01
N ALA A 166 -12.50 -11.42 -0.18
CA ALA A 166 -13.05 -12.51 0.62
C ALA A 166 -12.84 -13.85 -0.11
N LEU A 167 -12.17 -14.81 0.54
CA LEU A 167 -11.79 -16.08 -0.08
C LEU A 167 -12.58 -17.25 0.49
N ALA A 168 -12.87 -18.24 -0.36
CA ALA A 168 -13.51 -19.50 0.03
C ALA A 168 -12.56 -20.51 0.68
N GLN A 169 -11.34 -20.10 1.03
CA GLN A 169 -10.27 -20.96 1.57
C GLN A 169 -9.57 -20.24 2.74
N PRO A 170 -9.03 -20.97 3.73
CA PRO A 170 -8.46 -20.37 4.93
C PRO A 170 -7.12 -19.67 4.68
N GLN A 171 -6.40 -20.05 3.62
CA GLN A 171 -5.12 -19.44 3.25
C GLN A 171 -5.00 -19.32 1.73
N LEU A 172 -4.39 -18.23 1.27
CA LEU A 172 -4.06 -18.06 -0.15
C LEU A 172 -2.74 -18.80 -0.46
N GLN A 173 -2.81 -19.77 -1.38
CA GLN A 173 -1.63 -20.46 -1.88
C GLN A 173 -0.96 -19.58 -2.94
N VAL A 174 0.27 -19.13 -2.65
CA VAL A 174 1.06 -18.26 -3.52
C VAL A 174 2.32 -19.03 -3.92
N ASP A 175 2.56 -19.10 -5.22
CA ASP A 175 3.78 -19.71 -5.76
C ASP A 175 4.93 -18.69 -5.69
N GLY A 176 6.03 -19.08 -5.04
CA GLY A 176 7.22 -18.23 -4.89
C GLY A 176 7.10 -17.18 -3.78
N PRO A 177 7.92 -16.11 -3.83
CA PRO A 177 7.89 -15.06 -2.83
C PRO A 177 6.53 -14.33 -2.82
N LEU A 178 6.11 -13.82 -1.65
CA LEU A 178 4.83 -13.12 -1.46
C LEU A 178 4.86 -11.69 -2.04
N THR A 179 5.30 -11.51 -3.28
CA THR A 179 5.28 -10.22 -3.98
C THR A 179 3.86 -9.87 -4.46
N GLY A 180 3.62 -8.59 -4.74
CA GLY A 180 2.32 -8.14 -5.23
C GLY A 180 1.89 -8.84 -6.52
N ALA A 181 2.83 -9.06 -7.45
CA ALA A 181 2.57 -9.80 -8.69
C ALA A 181 2.14 -11.26 -8.42
N ASN A 182 2.87 -11.97 -7.56
CA ASN A 182 2.55 -13.37 -7.24
C ASN A 182 1.24 -13.49 -6.46
N VAL A 183 0.96 -12.56 -5.55
CA VAL A 183 -0.31 -12.50 -4.79
C VAL A 183 -1.48 -12.20 -5.73
N ARG A 184 -1.38 -11.24 -6.65
CA ARG A 184 -2.41 -10.99 -7.65
C ARG A 184 -2.65 -12.21 -8.54
N ALA A 185 -1.59 -12.87 -9.00
CA ALA A 185 -1.70 -14.09 -9.80
C ALA A 185 -2.40 -15.21 -9.01
N ALA A 186 -2.08 -15.37 -7.72
CA ALA A 186 -2.74 -16.33 -6.85
C ALA A 186 -4.23 -16.01 -6.65
N LEU A 187 -4.59 -14.74 -6.46
CA LEU A 187 -5.98 -14.30 -6.36
C LEU A 187 -6.79 -14.60 -7.64
N GLN A 188 -6.18 -14.52 -8.82
CA GLN A 188 -6.84 -14.88 -10.09
C GLN A 188 -7.16 -16.38 -10.18
N ARG A 189 -6.40 -17.23 -9.49
CA ARG A 189 -6.62 -18.69 -9.42
C ARG A 189 -7.53 -19.10 -8.27
N ALA A 190 -7.61 -18.27 -7.23
CA ALA A 190 -8.38 -18.54 -6.03
C ALA A 190 -9.88 -18.34 -6.26
N GLN A 191 -10.69 -19.03 -5.45
CA GLN A 191 -12.12 -18.76 -5.38
C GLN A 191 -12.38 -17.52 -4.52
N VAL A 192 -12.38 -16.34 -5.17
CA VAL A 192 -12.77 -15.07 -4.58
C VAL A 192 -14.29 -14.97 -4.56
N LEU A 193 -14.88 -14.88 -3.37
CA LEU A 193 -16.34 -14.79 -3.17
C LEU A 193 -16.87 -13.36 -3.29
N GLY A 194 -16.00 -12.38 -3.05
CA GLY A 194 -16.33 -10.97 -3.18
C GLY A 194 -15.11 -10.09 -2.92
N GLN A 195 -15.21 -8.82 -3.30
CA GLN A 195 -14.19 -7.81 -3.03
C GLN A 195 -14.85 -6.45 -2.77
N ALA A 196 -14.14 -5.56 -2.07
CA ALA A 196 -14.50 -4.16 -1.88
C ALA A 196 -13.23 -3.32 -1.83
N ASN A 197 -13.29 -2.06 -2.24
CA ASN A 197 -12.14 -1.16 -2.19
C ASN A 197 -12.52 0.25 -1.74
N ILE A 198 -11.52 0.98 -1.26
CA ILE A 198 -11.52 2.43 -1.08
C ILE A 198 -10.20 2.97 -1.63
N THR A 199 -10.23 4.17 -2.17
CA THR A 199 -9.07 4.85 -2.74
C THR A 199 -8.73 6.08 -1.92
N GLY A 200 -7.50 6.19 -1.44
CA GLY A 200 -6.98 7.42 -0.87
C GLY A 200 -6.12 8.18 -1.87
N LEU A 201 -6.08 9.51 -1.78
CA LEU A 201 -5.26 10.37 -2.64
C LEU A 201 -4.06 10.92 -1.87
N TYR A 202 -2.91 11.02 -2.52
CA TYR A 202 -1.74 11.66 -1.93
C TYR A 202 -0.84 12.33 -2.99
N THR A 203 -0.16 13.40 -2.59
CA THR A 203 0.88 14.06 -3.38
C THR A 203 1.85 14.74 -2.43
N LEU A 204 3.13 14.78 -2.82
CA LEU A 204 4.16 15.60 -2.16
C LEU A 204 4.44 16.88 -2.96
N ASN A 205 3.82 17.05 -4.13
CA ASN A 205 3.98 18.25 -4.94
C ASN A 205 3.04 19.37 -4.44
N PRO A 206 3.57 20.50 -3.93
CA PRO A 206 2.75 21.58 -3.41
C PRO A 206 1.91 22.29 -4.48
N ALA A 207 2.20 22.09 -5.77
CA ALA A 207 1.42 22.62 -6.87
C ALA A 207 0.19 21.77 -7.25
N VAL A 208 0.05 20.56 -6.68
CA VAL A 208 -1.03 19.62 -7.00
C VAL A 208 -2.05 19.58 -5.86
N SER A 209 -3.34 19.76 -6.19
CA SER A 209 -4.43 19.75 -5.20
C SER A 209 -4.90 18.32 -4.85
N LEU A 210 -5.12 18.08 -3.56
CA LEU A 210 -5.82 16.90 -3.03
C LEU A 210 -7.32 17.10 -2.82
N ALA A 211 -7.83 18.32 -3.08
CA ALA A 211 -9.25 18.63 -3.12
C ALA A 211 -9.90 18.26 -4.46
#